data_AF-A0A9D9NG01-F1
#
_entry.id   AF-A0A9D9NG01-F1
#
_cell.length_a   1.000
_cell.length_b   1.000
_cell.length_c   1.000
_cell.angle_alpha   90.00
_cell.angle_beta   90.00
_cell.angle_gamma   90.00
#
_symmetry.space_group_name_H-M   'P 1'
#
loop_
_entity.id
_entity.type
_entity.pdbx_description
1 polymer ?
#
loop_
_entity_poly.entity_id
_entity_poly.type
_entity_poly.pdbx_seq_one_letter_code
_entity_poly.pdbx_strand_id
1 'polypeptide(L)'
;MKRVFLYAASLAMIFSLAACGNQNNKKASKDATAAAETKAGPEYKLMDKPQVDLSEFPVDKDGYYVIFDGKTMKGWRGYGKDNVPSRWVVDNGAIKFVGSGGGEAQAGDGGDLIFAHKFKNFEFEFEWKVSKGGNSGVLYLAQEVTTEKDGQTIVEPIYISSPEYQVLDNENHPDAKLGVNGNRKSASLYDMIPANPQNAKPYGEWNKGKIMVYKGTVVHGQNDANVVEYHLWTQQWTDMLQASKFSQEKWPLAFELLNNCGGENHEGYIGFQDHGDDVWFRNIRVKVLD
;
A
#
# COMPACT_ATOMS: atom_id res chain seq x y z
N MET A 1 51.24 -60.56 10.52
CA MET A 1 51.28 -60.12 9.11
C MET A 1 51.35 -58.59 9.07
N LYS A 2 52.09 -58.06 8.10
CA LYS A 2 52.69 -56.71 7.92
C LYS A 2 51.77 -55.52 8.30
N ARG A 3 52.14 -54.62 9.25
CA ARG A 3 53.07 -53.43 9.30
C ARG A 3 52.29 -52.09 9.11
N VAL A 4 51.99 -51.33 10.19
CA VAL A 4 52.76 -50.18 10.78
C VAL A 4 52.74 -48.96 9.84
N PHE A 5 51.90 -47.93 10.06
CA PHE A 5 51.89 -46.81 11.03
C PHE A 5 52.62 -45.53 10.57
N LEU A 6 51.82 -44.44 10.61
CA LEU A 6 52.05 -43.04 11.01
C LEU A 6 53.12 -42.15 10.34
N TYR A 7 52.59 -41.03 9.82
CA TYR A 7 52.94 -39.61 10.01
C TYR A 7 54.41 -39.19 10.18
N ALA A 8 54.78 -38.13 9.43
CA ALA A 8 55.33 -36.91 10.02
C ALA A 8 55.35 -35.76 9.00
N ALA A 9 54.94 -34.58 9.45
CA ALA A 9 55.13 -33.30 8.78
C ALA A 9 56.53 -32.75 9.06
N SER A 10 57.06 -31.87 8.18
CA SER A 10 57.55 -30.51 8.49
C SER A 10 58.73 -30.01 7.61
N LEU A 11 58.77 -28.68 7.49
CA LEU A 11 59.88 -27.75 7.16
C LEU A 11 60.29 -27.43 5.71
N ALA A 12 59.88 -26.21 5.30
CA ALA A 12 60.67 -25.01 4.98
C ALA A 12 61.84 -24.98 3.94
N MET A 13 61.68 -24.00 3.04
CA MET A 13 62.65 -23.12 2.33
C MET A 13 63.67 -23.71 1.34
N ILE A 14 63.73 -23.11 0.13
CA ILE A 14 64.85 -22.26 -0.36
C ILE A 14 64.58 -21.68 -1.78
N PHE A 15 64.87 -20.39 -1.89
CA PHE A 15 65.22 -19.49 -3.03
C PHE A 15 65.81 -20.14 -4.31
N SER A 16 65.49 -19.74 -5.55
CA SER A 16 65.94 -18.55 -6.32
C SER A 16 65.87 -18.93 -7.84
N LEU A 17 65.58 -18.11 -8.86
CA LEU A 17 66.35 -17.10 -9.62
C LEU A 17 65.47 -16.82 -10.88
N ALA A 18 65.08 -15.58 -11.18
CA ALA A 18 65.66 -14.68 -12.20
C ALA A 18 65.64 -15.16 -13.67
N ALA A 19 64.96 -14.38 -14.53
CA ALA A 19 65.44 -13.79 -15.80
C ALA A 19 64.54 -13.97 -17.05
N CYS A 20 63.99 -12.84 -17.48
CA CYS A 20 63.86 -12.26 -18.83
C CYS A 20 63.63 -13.16 -20.06
N GLY A 21 62.61 -12.82 -20.86
CA GLY A 21 62.50 -13.31 -22.24
C GLY A 21 61.23 -12.93 -23.01
N ASN A 22 61.20 -11.69 -23.48
CA ASN A 22 60.31 -11.07 -24.46
C ASN A 22 59.76 -11.99 -25.58
N GLN A 23 58.44 -12.00 -25.85
CA GLN A 23 57.90 -12.01 -27.21
C GLN A 23 56.41 -11.61 -27.29
N ASN A 24 56.17 -10.60 -28.13
CA ASN A 24 54.87 -10.04 -28.51
C ASN A 24 53.87 -11.09 -29.01
N ASN A 25 52.63 -11.02 -28.52
CA ASN A 25 51.48 -11.18 -29.41
C ASN A 25 50.26 -10.41 -28.89
N LYS A 26 49.89 -9.35 -29.63
CA LYS A 26 48.67 -8.58 -29.43
C LYS A 26 47.45 -9.48 -29.69
N LYS A 27 46.61 -9.69 -28.68
CA LYS A 27 45.19 -9.95 -28.87
C LYS A 27 44.42 -8.83 -28.19
N ALA A 28 43.79 -7.99 -29.00
CA ALA A 28 42.84 -7.00 -28.55
C ALA A 28 41.65 -7.74 -27.91
N SER A 29 41.51 -7.59 -26.59
CA SER A 29 40.27 -7.86 -25.89
C SER A 29 39.29 -6.76 -26.27
N LYS A 30 38.22 -7.11 -26.99
CA LYS A 30 37.06 -6.24 -27.11
C LYS A 30 36.37 -6.24 -25.75
N ASP A 31 36.49 -5.15 -25.01
CA ASP A 31 35.57 -4.84 -23.92
C ASP A 31 34.16 -4.72 -24.53
N ALA A 32 33.36 -5.76 -24.34
CA ALA A 32 31.92 -5.68 -24.50
C ALA A 32 31.35 -5.19 -23.17
N THR A 33 31.39 -3.87 -22.95
CA THR A 33 30.41 -3.22 -22.07
C THR A 33 29.05 -3.38 -22.75
N ALA A 34 28.36 -4.47 -22.45
CA ALA A 34 26.92 -4.53 -22.63
C ALA A 34 26.33 -3.46 -21.72
N ALA A 35 25.96 -2.32 -22.29
CA ALA A 35 25.03 -1.41 -21.65
C ALA A 35 23.79 -2.24 -21.32
N ALA A 36 23.48 -2.42 -20.04
CA ALA A 36 22.22 -2.99 -19.63
C ALA A 36 21.13 -2.08 -20.20
N GLU A 37 20.43 -2.56 -21.23
CA GLU A 37 19.21 -1.93 -21.70
C GLU A 37 18.28 -1.85 -20.49
N THR A 38 18.10 -0.65 -19.97
CA THR A 38 17.13 -0.39 -18.91
C THR A 38 15.79 -0.64 -19.54
N LYS A 39 15.19 -1.79 -19.24
CA LYS A 39 13.83 -2.12 -19.67
C LYS A 39 12.94 -0.94 -19.28
N ALA A 40 12.31 -0.28 -20.26
CA ALA A 40 11.37 0.79 -19.95
C ALA A 40 10.30 0.25 -19.01
N GLY A 41 10.01 0.98 -17.93
CA GLY A 41 8.96 0.62 -16.98
C GLY A 41 7.58 0.59 -17.66
N PRO A 42 6.56 0.00 -17.02
CA PRO A 42 5.17 0.10 -17.47
C PRO A 42 4.77 1.56 -17.73
N GLU A 43 4.12 1.83 -18.86
CA GLU A 43 3.61 3.17 -19.19
C GLU A 43 2.29 3.45 -18.46
N TYR A 44 2.18 4.61 -17.82
CA TYR A 44 0.97 5.12 -17.20
C TYR A 44 0.97 6.65 -17.14
N LYS A 45 -0.17 7.26 -16.83
CA LYS A 45 -0.32 8.68 -16.53
C LYS A 45 -1.03 8.86 -15.20
N LEU A 46 -0.61 9.88 -14.44
CA LEU A 46 -1.33 10.33 -13.27
C LEU A 46 -2.41 11.33 -13.66
N MET A 47 -3.61 11.18 -13.11
CA MET A 47 -4.66 12.18 -13.26
C MET A 47 -4.36 13.38 -12.36
N ASP A 48 -4.44 14.59 -12.93
CA ASP A 48 -4.31 15.84 -12.20
C ASP A 48 -5.69 16.51 -12.07
N LYS A 49 -6.49 15.97 -11.15
CA LYS A 49 -7.81 16.53 -10.82
C LYS A 49 -7.69 17.59 -9.70
N PRO A 50 -8.59 18.58 -9.65
CA PRO A 50 -8.59 19.60 -8.61
C PRO A 50 -8.58 19.01 -7.20
N GLN A 51 -7.81 19.65 -6.32
CA GLN A 51 -7.76 19.34 -4.91
C GLN A 51 -8.54 20.38 -4.11
N VAL A 52 -9.07 19.99 -2.95
CA VAL A 52 -9.65 20.94 -2.01
C VAL A 52 -8.58 21.62 -1.17
N ASP A 53 -8.84 22.88 -0.85
CA ASP A 53 -8.06 23.63 0.12
C ASP A 53 -8.41 23.15 1.53
N LEU A 54 -7.43 22.51 2.19
CA LEU A 54 -7.60 21.95 3.52
C LEU A 54 -7.89 23.03 4.57
N SER A 55 -7.47 24.29 4.33
CA SER A 55 -7.72 25.41 5.25
C SER A 55 -9.20 25.78 5.37
N GLU A 56 -10.05 25.32 4.44
CA GLU A 56 -11.50 25.49 4.51
C GLU A 56 -12.19 24.52 5.48
N PHE A 57 -11.47 23.56 6.05
CA PHE A 57 -12.00 22.57 6.99
C PHE A 57 -11.67 22.97 8.42
N PRO A 58 -12.60 22.76 9.37
CA PRO A 58 -12.37 23.16 10.76
C PRO A 58 -11.27 22.29 11.38
N VAL A 59 -10.43 22.92 12.19
CA VAL A 59 -9.37 22.27 12.94
C VAL A 59 -9.82 22.12 14.39
N ASP A 60 -9.76 20.90 14.93
CA ASP A 60 -10.07 20.65 16.33
C ASP A 60 -8.93 21.09 17.26
N LYS A 61 -9.19 21.03 18.57
CA LYS A 61 -8.23 21.45 19.60
C LYS A 61 -6.91 20.66 19.60
N ASP A 62 -6.89 19.47 19.00
CA ASP A 62 -5.73 18.58 18.96
C ASP A 62 -4.93 18.75 17.65
N GLY A 63 -5.37 19.68 16.79
CA GLY A 63 -4.72 20.03 15.52
C GLY A 63 -5.18 19.18 14.35
N TYR A 64 -6.31 18.48 14.46
CA TYR A 64 -6.85 17.68 13.36
C TYR A 64 -7.84 18.48 12.53
N TYR A 65 -7.68 18.47 11.22
CA TYR A 65 -8.71 18.88 10.28
C TYR A 65 -9.84 17.84 10.30
N VAL A 66 -11.07 18.31 10.51
CA VAL A 66 -12.27 17.46 10.43
C VAL A 66 -12.73 17.45 8.97
N ILE A 67 -12.39 16.38 8.25
CA ILE A 67 -12.61 16.24 6.80
C ILE A 67 -13.95 15.61 6.45
N PHE A 68 -14.79 15.34 7.45
CA PHE A 68 -16.20 15.01 7.29
C PHE A 68 -17.01 15.59 8.45
N ASP A 69 -17.99 16.42 8.13
CA ASP A 69 -18.81 17.18 9.09
C ASP A 69 -20.03 16.40 9.61
N GLY A 70 -20.22 15.14 9.17
CA GLY A 70 -21.39 14.33 9.47
C GLY A 70 -22.62 14.61 8.59
N LYS A 71 -22.53 15.51 7.62
CA LYS A 71 -23.69 16.05 6.89
C LYS A 71 -23.48 16.13 5.38
N THR A 72 -22.30 16.54 4.93
CA THR A 72 -22.00 16.83 3.53
C THR A 72 -20.80 16.04 3.06
N MET A 73 -20.76 15.76 1.76
CA MET A 73 -19.61 15.13 1.11
C MET A 73 -18.60 16.18 0.62
N LYS A 74 -18.52 17.35 1.30
CA LYS A 74 -17.59 18.42 0.92
C LYS A 74 -16.16 17.87 0.91
N GLY A 75 -15.49 18.02 -0.24
CA GLY A 75 -14.12 17.54 -0.46
C GLY A 75 -13.97 16.07 -0.80
N TRP A 76 -15.07 15.31 -0.85
CA TRP A 76 -15.07 13.92 -1.29
C TRP A 76 -15.52 13.81 -2.75
N ARG A 77 -14.96 12.85 -3.46
CA ARG A 77 -15.37 12.44 -4.82
C ARG A 77 -15.00 10.99 -5.06
N GLY A 78 -15.58 10.36 -6.08
CA GLY A 78 -15.15 9.03 -6.50
C GLY A 78 -13.73 9.07 -7.06
N TYR A 79 -12.96 8.01 -6.81
CA TYR A 79 -11.67 7.79 -7.44
C TYR A 79 -11.84 7.72 -8.97
N GLY A 80 -11.06 8.52 -9.70
CA GLY A 80 -11.19 8.73 -11.15
C GLY A 80 -12.37 9.59 -11.59
N LYS A 81 -13.21 10.08 -10.66
CA LYS A 81 -14.48 10.79 -10.94
C LYS A 81 -14.46 12.24 -10.45
N ASP A 82 -15.38 13.05 -10.99
CA ASP A 82 -15.59 14.47 -10.61
C ASP A 82 -16.73 14.67 -9.61
N ASN A 83 -17.48 13.61 -9.32
CA ASN A 83 -18.61 13.61 -8.40
C ASN A 83 -18.50 12.48 -7.38
N VAL A 84 -19.28 12.58 -6.30
CA VAL A 84 -19.51 11.48 -5.37
C VAL A 84 -20.42 10.46 -6.07
N PRO A 85 -20.05 9.17 -6.15
CA PRO A 85 -20.91 8.13 -6.69
C PRO A 85 -22.18 7.97 -5.83
N SER A 86 -23.33 7.70 -6.45
CA SER A 86 -24.62 7.69 -5.74
C SER A 86 -24.75 6.62 -4.65
N ARG A 87 -23.87 5.62 -4.63
CA ARG A 87 -23.81 4.60 -3.56
C ARG A 87 -23.12 5.07 -2.29
N TRP A 88 -22.38 6.18 -2.34
CA TRP A 88 -21.84 6.84 -1.16
C TRP A 88 -22.84 7.91 -0.69
N VAL A 89 -23.44 7.65 0.47
CA VAL A 89 -24.48 8.51 1.05
C VAL A 89 -24.08 8.96 2.46
N VAL A 90 -24.73 10.01 2.95
CA VAL A 90 -24.66 10.35 4.37
C VAL A 90 -25.82 9.68 5.10
N ASP A 91 -25.51 8.85 6.08
CA ASP A 91 -26.47 8.13 6.92
C ASP A 91 -26.14 8.36 8.40
N ASN A 92 -27.02 9.08 9.11
CA ASN A 92 -26.93 9.30 10.56
C ASN A 92 -25.55 9.79 11.05
N GLY A 93 -24.97 10.78 10.38
CA GLY A 93 -23.67 11.33 10.78
C GLY A 93 -22.45 10.53 10.29
N ALA A 94 -22.65 9.54 9.41
CA ALA A 94 -21.61 8.72 8.82
C ALA A 94 -21.65 8.77 7.30
N ILE A 95 -20.49 8.66 6.65
CA ILE A 95 -20.40 8.27 5.25
C ILE A 95 -20.72 6.78 5.18
N LYS A 96 -21.72 6.40 4.40
CA LYS A 96 -22.13 5.02 4.17
C LYS A 96 -21.91 4.63 2.71
N PHE A 97 -21.29 3.47 2.48
CA PHE A 97 -21.43 2.78 1.20
C PHE A 97 -22.68 1.88 1.22
N VAL A 98 -23.54 2.01 0.22
CA VAL A 98 -24.73 1.16 0.03
C VAL A 98 -24.35 -0.01 -0.88
N GLY A 99 -24.14 -1.17 -0.26
CA GLY A 99 -23.65 -2.37 -0.92
C GLY A 99 -24.65 -3.01 -1.88
N SER A 100 -24.14 -3.64 -2.94
CA SER A 100 -24.93 -4.50 -3.82
C SER A 100 -24.69 -6.00 -3.62
N GLY A 101 -23.81 -6.39 -2.70
CA GLY A 101 -23.37 -7.77 -2.47
C GLY A 101 -22.50 -8.34 -3.59
N GLY A 102 -21.87 -7.47 -4.41
CA GLY A 102 -21.13 -7.85 -5.61
C GLY A 102 -19.63 -8.10 -5.41
N GLY A 103 -19.11 -7.98 -4.18
CA GLY A 103 -17.67 -7.99 -3.94
C GLY A 103 -16.95 -6.88 -4.73
N GLU A 104 -15.85 -7.24 -5.39
CA GLU A 104 -15.02 -6.35 -6.20
C GLU A 104 -15.69 -5.86 -7.51
N ALA A 105 -16.95 -6.23 -7.79
CA ALA A 105 -17.62 -5.88 -9.05
C ALA A 105 -17.91 -4.38 -9.22
N GLN A 106 -17.88 -3.59 -8.13
CA GLN A 106 -18.15 -2.14 -8.12
C GLN A 106 -19.37 -1.74 -8.97
N ALA A 107 -20.47 -2.50 -8.84
CA ALA A 107 -21.61 -2.39 -9.74
C ALA A 107 -22.33 -1.03 -9.65
N GLY A 108 -23.02 -0.62 -10.72
CA GLY A 108 -23.79 0.63 -10.76
C GLY A 108 -22.91 1.88 -10.60
N ASP A 109 -23.46 2.97 -10.05
CA ASP A 109 -22.68 4.17 -9.73
C ASP A 109 -22.02 4.05 -8.35
N GLY A 110 -21.11 3.08 -8.24
CA GLY A 110 -20.24 2.83 -7.08
C GLY A 110 -18.80 3.27 -7.34
N GLY A 111 -17.84 2.45 -6.93
CA GLY A 111 -16.41 2.72 -6.99
C GLY A 111 -15.89 3.39 -5.71
N ASP A 112 -14.57 3.36 -5.55
CA ASP A 112 -13.90 3.85 -4.36
C ASP A 112 -14.08 5.37 -4.19
N LEU A 113 -14.09 5.83 -2.95
CA LEU A 113 -14.24 7.23 -2.58
C LEU A 113 -12.91 7.79 -2.09
N ILE A 114 -12.56 9.02 -2.46
CA ILE A 114 -11.36 9.71 -1.96
C ILE A 114 -11.70 11.11 -1.43
N PHE A 115 -10.97 11.53 -0.39
CA PHE A 115 -10.89 12.93 -0.03
C PHE A 115 -9.87 13.61 -0.93
N ALA A 116 -10.29 14.64 -1.68
CA ALA A 116 -9.54 15.24 -2.77
C ALA A 116 -8.42 16.18 -2.26
N HIS A 117 -7.58 15.73 -1.34
CA HIS A 117 -6.37 16.42 -0.88
C HIS A 117 -5.27 15.37 -0.68
N LYS A 118 -4.11 15.58 -1.31
CA LYS A 118 -2.97 14.67 -1.14
C LYS A 118 -2.27 14.96 0.19
N PHE A 119 -2.04 13.92 0.98
CA PHE A 119 -1.30 13.99 2.23
C PHE A 119 0.05 13.29 2.09
N LYS A 120 1.08 13.86 2.72
CA LYS A 120 2.44 13.30 2.77
C LYS A 120 2.72 12.64 4.12
N ASN A 121 2.90 13.46 5.15
CA ASN A 121 3.02 13.00 6.54
C ASN A 121 1.73 13.37 7.27
N PHE A 122 1.08 12.38 7.87
CA PHE A 122 -0.21 12.59 8.52
C PHE A 122 -0.49 11.56 9.62
N GLU A 123 -1.36 11.93 10.55
CA GLU A 123 -2.09 11.00 11.41
C GLU A 123 -3.57 11.10 11.05
N PHE A 124 -4.15 10.00 10.57
CA PHE A 124 -5.54 9.88 10.16
C PHE A 124 -6.30 9.05 11.17
N GLU A 125 -7.38 9.60 11.71
CA GLU A 125 -8.27 8.90 12.63
C GLU A 125 -9.69 8.86 12.06
N PHE A 126 -10.34 7.72 12.28
CA PHE A 126 -11.69 7.46 11.81
C PHE A 126 -12.33 6.38 12.69
N GLU A 127 -13.65 6.34 12.68
CA GLU A 127 -14.40 5.19 13.15
C GLU A 127 -15.05 4.47 11.98
N TRP A 128 -15.11 3.15 12.05
CA TRP A 128 -15.75 2.32 11.04
C TRP A 128 -16.68 1.28 11.66
N LYS A 129 -17.70 0.89 10.90
CA LYS A 129 -18.67 -0.16 11.24
C LYS A 129 -19.05 -0.88 9.95
N VAL A 130 -19.16 -2.20 10.00
CA VAL A 130 -19.55 -3.03 8.85
C VAL A 130 -20.87 -3.78 9.13
N SER A 131 -21.58 -4.13 8.07
CA SER A 131 -22.65 -5.14 8.13
C SER A 131 -22.08 -6.53 8.46
N LYS A 132 -22.96 -7.48 8.80
CA LYS A 132 -22.55 -8.88 8.99
C LYS A 132 -21.92 -9.40 7.70
N GLY A 133 -20.69 -9.91 7.81
CA GLY A 133 -19.89 -10.39 6.69
C GLY A 133 -19.44 -9.28 5.74
N GLY A 134 -19.47 -8.00 6.13
CA GLY A 134 -19.07 -6.91 5.23
C GLY A 134 -17.56 -6.79 5.06
N ASN A 135 -17.14 -6.37 3.87
CA ASN A 135 -15.78 -6.03 3.49
C ASN A 135 -15.68 -4.59 2.94
N SER A 136 -14.58 -3.91 3.26
CA SER A 136 -14.15 -2.62 2.73
C SER A 136 -12.69 -2.42 3.10
N GLY A 137 -12.15 -1.21 2.87
CA GLY A 137 -10.79 -0.87 3.19
C GLY A 137 -10.63 0.64 3.29
N VAL A 138 -9.59 1.07 4.01
CA VAL A 138 -9.10 2.44 3.97
C VAL A 138 -7.78 2.45 3.22
N LEU A 139 -7.77 3.14 2.08
CA LEU A 139 -6.60 3.29 1.24
C LEU A 139 -5.95 4.65 1.50
N TYR A 140 -4.63 4.70 1.44
CA TYR A 140 -3.88 5.93 1.69
C TYR A 140 -2.67 6.04 0.77
N LEU A 141 -2.12 7.26 0.66
CA LEU A 141 -1.09 7.60 -0.33
C LEU A 141 -1.52 7.27 -1.78
N ALA A 142 -2.83 7.31 -2.04
CA ALA A 142 -3.41 6.89 -3.30
C ALA A 142 -3.09 7.86 -4.44
N GLN A 143 -2.82 7.30 -5.61
CA GLN A 143 -2.66 8.03 -6.86
C GLN A 143 -3.73 7.59 -7.86
N GLU A 144 -4.33 8.55 -8.55
CA GLU A 144 -5.25 8.27 -9.66
C GLU A 144 -4.45 7.95 -10.91
N VAL A 145 -4.40 6.66 -11.25
CA VAL A 145 -3.56 6.14 -12.34
C VAL A 145 -4.41 5.79 -13.55
N THR A 146 -3.91 6.12 -14.73
CA THR A 146 -4.51 5.71 -16.00
C THR A 146 -3.49 5.03 -16.91
N THR A 147 -3.96 4.05 -17.67
CA THR A 147 -3.20 3.41 -18.76
C THR A 147 -3.93 3.59 -20.08
N GLU A 148 -3.26 3.33 -21.19
CA GLU A 148 -3.88 3.30 -22.51
C GLU A 148 -3.98 1.85 -22.98
N LYS A 149 -5.19 1.41 -23.34
CA LYS A 149 -5.43 0.09 -23.92
C LYS A 149 -6.34 0.23 -25.12
N ASP A 150 -5.88 -0.24 -26.29
CA ASP A 150 -6.62 -0.18 -27.54
C ASP A 150 -7.12 1.25 -27.90
N GLY A 151 -6.32 2.28 -27.56
CA GLY A 151 -6.65 3.68 -27.77
C GLY A 151 -7.68 4.26 -26.80
N GLN A 152 -8.01 3.54 -25.73
CA GLN A 152 -8.89 3.98 -24.65
C GLN A 152 -8.10 4.19 -23.37
N THR A 153 -8.36 5.31 -22.71
CA THR A 153 -7.86 5.56 -21.36
C THR A 153 -8.62 4.70 -20.36
N ILE A 154 -7.89 3.86 -19.63
CA ILE A 154 -8.41 3.01 -18.56
C ILE A 154 -7.99 3.62 -17.24
N VAL A 155 -8.95 3.79 -16.32
CA VAL A 155 -8.64 4.14 -14.93
C VAL A 155 -8.26 2.85 -14.19
N GLU A 156 -7.04 2.80 -13.67
CA GLU A 156 -6.53 1.62 -12.96
C GLU A 156 -7.02 1.58 -11.51
N PRO A 157 -7.21 0.38 -10.90
CA PRO A 157 -7.76 0.26 -9.56
C PRO A 157 -6.93 0.98 -8.50
N ILE A 158 -7.57 1.66 -7.55
CA ILE A 158 -6.89 2.44 -6.49
C ILE A 158 -5.84 1.62 -5.71
N TYR A 159 -6.10 0.32 -5.50
CA TYR A 159 -5.23 -0.57 -4.72
C TYR A 159 -3.88 -0.85 -5.38
N ILE A 160 -3.68 -0.52 -6.68
CA ILE A 160 -2.37 -0.72 -7.33
C ILE A 160 -1.35 0.35 -6.97
N SER A 161 -1.79 1.47 -6.38
CA SER A 161 -0.91 2.58 -5.96
C SER A 161 -0.94 2.84 -4.44
N SER A 162 -1.84 2.17 -3.73
CA SER A 162 -2.21 2.53 -2.35
C SER A 162 -2.11 1.32 -1.42
N PRO A 163 -1.38 1.42 -0.30
CA PRO A 163 -1.54 0.50 0.81
C PRO A 163 -2.96 0.52 1.37
N GLU A 164 -3.39 -0.60 1.95
CA GLU A 164 -4.77 -0.82 2.40
C GLU A 164 -4.79 -1.25 3.88
N TYR A 165 -5.42 -0.42 4.71
CA TYR A 165 -5.89 -0.82 6.04
C TYR A 165 -7.19 -1.59 5.86
N GLN A 166 -7.19 -2.86 6.23
CA GLN A 166 -8.35 -3.73 6.03
C GLN A 166 -9.53 -3.36 6.94
N VAL A 167 -10.75 -3.36 6.41
CA VAL A 167 -12.00 -3.14 7.16
C VAL A 167 -12.93 -4.34 6.94
N LEU A 168 -13.10 -5.19 7.96
CA LEU A 168 -13.72 -6.49 7.76
C LEU A 168 -14.53 -6.97 8.97
N ASP A 169 -15.63 -7.67 8.72
CA ASP A 169 -16.18 -8.61 9.68
C ASP A 169 -15.33 -9.89 9.73
N ASN A 170 -14.39 -9.91 10.68
CA ASN A 170 -13.41 -10.98 10.85
C ASN A 170 -14.01 -12.37 11.15
N GLU A 171 -15.25 -12.44 11.64
CA GLU A 171 -15.87 -13.70 12.04
C GLU A 171 -16.70 -14.32 10.91
N ASN A 172 -17.31 -13.48 10.07
CA ASN A 172 -18.28 -13.95 9.08
C ASN A 172 -17.80 -13.84 7.63
N HIS A 173 -16.93 -12.90 7.28
CA HIS A 173 -16.44 -12.79 5.90
C HIS A 173 -15.39 -13.89 5.61
N PRO A 174 -15.50 -14.63 4.50
CA PRO A 174 -14.60 -15.77 4.21
C PRO A 174 -13.13 -15.37 4.08
N ASP A 175 -12.85 -14.14 3.63
CA ASP A 175 -11.48 -13.67 3.43
C ASP A 175 -10.67 -13.55 4.75
N ALA A 176 -11.35 -13.46 5.90
CA ALA A 176 -10.70 -13.49 7.22
C ALA A 176 -9.99 -14.83 7.53
N LYS A 177 -10.31 -15.90 6.77
CA LYS A 177 -9.71 -17.24 6.85
C LYS A 177 -8.68 -17.48 5.74
N LEU A 178 -8.53 -16.54 4.82
CA LEU A 178 -7.55 -16.58 3.74
C LEU A 178 -6.28 -15.83 4.17
N GLY A 179 -5.29 -15.82 3.29
CA GLY A 179 -3.99 -15.21 3.56
C GLY A 179 -3.13 -16.02 4.53
N VAL A 180 -2.19 -15.35 5.19
CA VAL A 180 -1.20 -15.94 6.10
C VAL A 180 -1.32 -15.28 7.47
N ASN A 181 -1.43 -16.08 8.54
CA ASN A 181 -1.48 -15.61 9.92
C ASN A 181 -2.53 -14.51 10.19
N GLY A 182 -3.66 -14.53 9.46
CA GLY A 182 -4.73 -13.55 9.61
C GLY A 182 -4.42 -12.17 9.02
N ASN A 183 -3.47 -12.05 8.09
CA ASN A 183 -3.09 -10.80 7.43
C ASN A 183 -4.17 -10.19 6.51
N ARG A 184 -5.34 -10.81 6.43
CA ARG A 184 -6.54 -10.30 5.76
C ARG A 184 -7.67 -9.92 6.72
N LYS A 185 -7.41 -9.94 8.03
CA LYS A 185 -8.33 -9.43 9.05
C LYS A 185 -8.20 -7.92 9.21
N SER A 186 -9.21 -7.29 9.80
CA SER A 186 -9.27 -5.84 9.99
C SER A 186 -8.00 -5.25 10.63
N ALA A 187 -7.66 -4.04 10.22
CA ALA A 187 -6.45 -3.29 10.56
C ALA A 187 -5.10 -3.86 10.08
N SER A 188 -5.09 -5.04 9.48
CA SER A 188 -3.90 -5.55 8.80
C SER A 188 -3.51 -4.61 7.66
N LEU A 189 -2.23 -4.61 7.29
CA LEU A 189 -1.87 -4.23 5.92
C LEU A 189 -2.27 -5.39 5.03
N TYR A 190 -3.32 -5.20 4.23
CA TYR A 190 -4.04 -6.29 3.57
C TYR A 190 -3.11 -7.24 2.80
N ASP A 191 -3.22 -8.54 3.10
CA ASP A 191 -2.46 -9.65 2.48
C ASP A 191 -0.93 -9.58 2.70
N MET A 192 -0.44 -8.66 3.54
CA MET A 192 1.00 -8.45 3.79
C MET A 192 1.36 -8.58 5.27
N ILE A 193 0.80 -7.75 6.17
CA ILE A 193 1.19 -7.73 7.60
C ILE A 193 -0.06 -7.85 8.49
N PRO A 194 -0.17 -8.89 9.34
CA PRO A 194 -1.33 -9.06 10.21
C PRO A 194 -1.34 -8.06 11.36
N ALA A 195 -2.53 -7.56 11.69
CA ALA A 195 -2.76 -6.79 12.91
C ALA A 195 -2.54 -7.65 14.17
N ASN A 196 -1.67 -7.18 15.06
CA ASN A 196 -1.39 -7.81 16.34
C ASN A 196 -1.22 -6.77 17.47
N PRO A 197 -2.10 -6.74 18.49
CA PRO A 197 -3.21 -7.66 18.71
C PRO A 197 -4.35 -7.47 17.70
N GLN A 198 -5.07 -8.57 17.40
CA GLN A 198 -6.33 -8.47 16.69
C GLN A 198 -7.46 -8.20 17.71
N ASN A 199 -7.87 -6.94 17.82
CA ASN A 199 -8.77 -6.44 18.86
C ASN A 199 -10.07 -5.82 18.30
N ALA A 200 -10.49 -6.22 17.10
CA ALA A 200 -11.71 -5.74 16.48
C ALA A 200 -12.95 -6.12 17.30
N LYS A 201 -13.91 -5.20 17.38
CA LYS A 201 -15.26 -5.49 17.85
C LYS A 201 -16.06 -6.19 16.75
N PRO A 202 -17.12 -6.95 17.09
CA PRO A 202 -17.98 -7.61 16.12
C PRO A 202 -18.65 -6.65 15.12
N TYR A 203 -19.19 -7.21 14.03
CA TYR A 203 -20.01 -6.44 13.08
C TYR A 203 -21.15 -5.68 13.78
N GLY A 204 -21.55 -4.54 13.20
CA GLY A 204 -22.56 -3.66 13.79
C GLY A 204 -22.05 -2.75 14.91
N GLU A 205 -20.85 -2.98 15.46
CA GLU A 205 -20.20 -2.09 16.42
C GLU A 205 -19.18 -1.15 15.77
N TRP A 206 -19.02 0.04 16.35
CA TRP A 206 -18.03 1.01 15.92
C TRP A 206 -16.65 0.66 16.47
N ASN A 207 -15.71 0.47 15.53
CA ASN A 207 -14.29 0.34 15.78
C ASN A 207 -13.60 1.67 15.51
N LYS A 208 -12.54 1.97 16.26
CA LYS A 208 -11.64 3.09 15.95
C LYS A 208 -10.50 2.58 15.08
N GLY A 209 -10.21 3.28 14.00
CA GLY A 209 -9.04 3.09 13.14
C GLY A 209 -8.10 4.29 13.23
N LYS A 210 -6.81 4.03 13.12
CA LYS A 210 -5.77 5.05 12.99
C LYS A 210 -4.74 4.63 11.97
N ILE A 211 -4.31 5.56 11.13
CA ILE A 211 -3.20 5.37 10.18
C ILE A 211 -2.28 6.56 10.33
N MET A 212 -1.03 6.32 10.74
CA MET A 212 0.01 7.34 10.75
C MET A 212 1.01 7.03 9.66
N VAL A 213 1.33 8.02 8.84
CA VAL A 213 2.45 8.01 7.90
C VAL A 213 3.36 9.16 8.28
N TYR A 214 4.62 8.85 8.58
CA TYR A 214 5.61 9.86 8.95
C TYR A 214 6.98 9.47 8.44
N LYS A 215 7.46 10.18 7.41
CA LYS A 215 8.80 10.01 6.83
C LYS A 215 9.10 8.55 6.47
N GLY A 216 8.10 7.88 5.88
CA GLY A 216 8.16 6.49 5.44
C GLY A 216 7.76 5.46 6.50
N THR A 217 7.78 5.80 7.78
CA THR A 217 7.20 4.94 8.83
C THR A 217 5.69 4.97 8.74
N VAL A 218 5.06 3.79 8.76
CA VAL A 218 3.62 3.64 8.76
C VAL A 218 3.18 2.82 9.97
N VAL A 219 2.18 3.31 10.69
CA VAL A 219 1.58 2.62 11.84
C VAL A 219 0.08 2.52 11.64
N HIS A 220 -0.47 1.30 11.72
CA HIS A 220 -1.91 1.11 11.89
C HIS A 220 -2.25 0.98 13.37
N GLY A 221 -3.33 1.61 13.78
CA GLY A 221 -3.96 1.43 15.08
C GLY A 221 -5.41 0.97 14.94
N GLN A 222 -5.84 0.13 15.88
CA GLN A 222 -7.22 -0.32 16.02
C GLN A 222 -7.61 -0.29 17.49
N ASN A 223 -8.76 0.31 17.80
CA ASN A 223 -9.32 0.37 19.17
C ASN A 223 -8.28 0.77 20.23
N ASP A 224 -7.65 1.93 20.01
CA ASP A 224 -6.69 2.56 20.91
C ASP A 224 -5.36 1.78 21.11
N ALA A 225 -5.07 0.77 20.29
CA ALA A 225 -3.80 0.05 20.27
C ALA A 225 -3.12 0.11 18.88
N ASN A 226 -1.79 0.23 18.83
CA ASN A 226 -1.03 0.02 17.60
C ASN A 226 -0.97 -1.47 17.28
N VAL A 227 -1.17 -1.84 16.01
CA VAL A 227 -1.33 -3.25 15.60
C VAL A 227 -0.46 -3.64 14.40
N VAL A 228 0.00 -2.69 13.59
CA VAL A 228 0.95 -2.90 12.48
C VAL A 228 1.93 -1.73 12.48
N GLU A 229 3.21 -2.03 12.21
CA GLU A 229 4.24 -1.05 11.91
C GLU A 229 5.11 -1.56 10.76
N TYR A 230 5.44 -0.68 9.81
CA TYR A 230 6.36 -0.97 8.72
C TYR A 230 7.00 0.31 8.16
N HIS A 231 7.95 0.17 7.24
CA HIS A 231 8.66 1.29 6.62
C HIS A 231 8.63 1.20 5.10
N LEU A 232 7.99 2.17 4.46
CA LEU A 232 7.97 2.36 3.01
C LEU A 232 9.37 2.64 2.46
N TRP A 233 9.57 2.34 1.18
CA TRP A 233 10.78 2.67 0.41
C TRP A 233 12.08 2.03 0.95
N THR A 234 11.95 0.96 1.74
CA THR A 234 13.05 0.16 2.24
C THR A 234 13.21 -1.14 1.46
N GLN A 235 14.35 -1.83 1.59
CA GLN A 235 14.49 -3.16 0.99
C GLN A 235 13.45 -4.15 1.53
N GLN A 236 13.11 -4.05 2.82
CA GLN A 236 12.09 -4.88 3.45
C GLN A 236 10.72 -4.67 2.81
N TRP A 237 10.38 -3.42 2.45
CA TRP A 237 9.17 -3.11 1.70
C TRP A 237 9.18 -3.76 0.30
N THR A 238 10.28 -3.58 -0.43
CA THR A 238 10.48 -4.21 -1.75
C THR A 238 10.30 -5.74 -1.68
N ASP A 239 10.94 -6.39 -0.71
CA ASP A 239 10.89 -7.85 -0.53
C ASP A 239 9.46 -8.32 -0.23
N MET A 240 8.72 -7.55 0.57
CA MET A 240 7.31 -7.83 0.89
C MET A 240 6.41 -7.71 -0.34
N LEU A 241 6.62 -6.70 -1.19
CA LEU A 241 5.91 -6.56 -2.45
C LEU A 241 6.22 -7.72 -3.39
N GLN A 242 7.48 -8.14 -3.51
CA GLN A 242 7.88 -9.29 -4.34
C GLN A 242 7.24 -10.61 -3.86
N ALA A 243 7.00 -10.76 -2.55
CA ALA A 243 6.31 -11.92 -2.00
C ALA A 243 4.78 -11.88 -2.16
N SER A 244 4.21 -10.74 -2.55
CA SER A 244 2.77 -10.50 -2.60
C SER A 244 2.13 -10.83 -3.97
N LYS A 245 0.86 -10.46 -4.15
CA LYS A 245 0.19 -10.44 -5.46
C LYS A 245 0.66 -9.29 -6.36
N PHE A 246 1.33 -8.29 -5.80
CA PHE A 246 1.86 -7.10 -6.49
C PHE A 246 3.34 -7.23 -6.85
N SER A 247 3.87 -8.46 -6.95
CA SER A 247 5.27 -8.66 -7.32
C SER A 247 5.55 -8.12 -8.73
N GLN A 248 6.80 -7.77 -9.00
CA GLN A 248 7.19 -7.22 -10.31
C GLN A 248 6.88 -8.18 -11.46
N GLU A 249 6.96 -9.49 -11.21
CA GLU A 249 6.62 -10.53 -12.19
C GLU A 249 5.10 -10.61 -12.43
N LYS A 250 4.29 -10.57 -11.37
CA LYS A 250 2.83 -10.75 -11.46
C LYS A 250 2.12 -9.50 -11.96
N TRP A 251 2.55 -8.32 -11.51
CA TRP A 251 1.92 -7.05 -11.82
C TRP A 251 2.95 -5.91 -11.84
N PRO A 252 3.69 -5.72 -12.94
CA PRO A 252 4.78 -4.74 -13.02
C PRO A 252 4.36 -3.30 -12.66
N LEU A 253 3.17 -2.86 -13.11
CA LEU A 253 2.67 -1.51 -12.82
C LEU A 253 2.36 -1.32 -11.33
N ALA A 254 1.66 -2.26 -10.70
CA ALA A 254 1.39 -2.20 -9.27
C ALA A 254 2.69 -2.23 -8.45
N PHE A 255 3.64 -3.07 -8.84
CA PHE A 255 4.96 -3.09 -8.21
C PHE A 255 5.66 -1.74 -8.31
N GLU A 256 5.72 -1.13 -9.49
CA GLU A 256 6.37 0.17 -9.68
C GLU A 256 5.74 1.26 -8.79
N LEU A 257 4.41 1.36 -8.80
CA LEU A 257 3.66 2.36 -8.05
C LEU A 257 3.76 2.15 -6.53
N LEU A 258 3.66 0.91 -6.04
CA LEU A 258 3.75 0.61 -4.61
C LEU A 258 5.19 0.66 -4.10
N ASN A 259 6.18 0.25 -4.91
CA ASN A 259 7.58 0.26 -4.49
C ASN A 259 8.10 1.70 -4.28
N ASN A 260 7.60 2.65 -5.07
CA ASN A 260 7.72 4.09 -4.81
C ASN A 260 6.37 4.72 -4.40
N CYS A 261 5.74 4.15 -3.37
CA CYS A 261 4.42 4.57 -2.89
C CYS A 261 4.33 6.10 -2.68
N GLY A 262 3.27 6.71 -3.18
CA GLY A 262 3.06 8.17 -3.19
C GLY A 262 3.82 8.93 -4.30
N GLY A 263 4.44 8.21 -5.25
CA GLY A 263 5.11 8.80 -6.40
C GLY A 263 6.35 9.62 -6.01
N GLU A 264 6.79 10.53 -6.88
CA GLU A 264 8.00 11.35 -6.65
C GLU A 264 7.90 12.22 -5.38
N ASN A 265 6.69 12.64 -5.02
CA ASN A 265 6.45 13.53 -3.89
C ASN A 265 6.22 12.79 -2.57
N HIS A 266 6.02 11.47 -2.61
CA HIS A 266 5.63 10.64 -1.46
C HIS A 266 4.35 11.11 -0.78
N GLU A 267 3.34 11.43 -1.58
CA GLU A 267 2.04 11.92 -1.12
C GLU A 267 0.90 11.28 -1.92
N GLY A 268 -0.29 11.25 -1.34
CA GLY A 268 -1.47 10.80 -2.07
C GLY A 268 -2.76 10.93 -1.28
N TYR A 269 -3.86 10.53 -1.88
CA TYR A 269 -5.19 10.66 -1.29
C TYR A 269 -5.44 9.61 -0.20
N ILE A 270 -6.37 9.93 0.70
CA ILE A 270 -7.00 8.98 1.60
C ILE A 270 -8.37 8.63 1.01
N GLY A 271 -8.75 7.35 1.06
CA GLY A 271 -10.01 6.88 0.49
C GLY A 271 -10.60 5.65 1.17
N PHE A 272 -11.84 5.35 0.81
CA PHE A 272 -12.62 4.22 1.28
C PHE A 272 -13.03 3.33 0.12
N GLN A 273 -12.92 2.02 0.33
CA GLN A 273 -13.13 1.02 -0.70
C GLN A 273 -14.62 0.72 -0.90
N ASP A 274 -15.03 0.63 -2.17
CA ASP A 274 -16.22 -0.12 -2.57
C ASP A 274 -15.83 -1.59 -2.79
N HIS A 275 -16.22 -2.45 -1.85
CA HIS A 275 -16.14 -3.91 -1.99
C HIS A 275 -17.55 -4.54 -1.99
N GLY A 276 -18.57 -3.77 -2.37
CA GLY A 276 -19.92 -4.27 -2.55
C GLY A 276 -20.75 -4.45 -1.28
N ASP A 277 -20.23 -4.19 -0.08
CA ASP A 277 -20.93 -4.42 1.20
C ASP A 277 -21.22 -3.14 1.97
N ASP A 278 -22.29 -3.16 2.77
CA ASP A 278 -22.66 -2.03 3.63
C ASP A 278 -21.57 -1.74 4.69
N VAL A 279 -20.99 -0.53 4.60
CA VAL A 279 -19.98 -0.03 5.55
C VAL A 279 -20.26 1.43 5.89
N TRP A 280 -19.93 1.83 7.11
CA TRP A 280 -20.08 3.19 7.61
C TRP A 280 -18.76 3.72 8.17
N PHE A 281 -18.46 4.99 7.90
CA PHE A 281 -17.31 5.73 8.41
C PHE A 281 -17.75 7.04 9.06
N ARG A 282 -17.22 7.38 10.23
CA ARG A 282 -17.50 8.66 10.92
C ARG A 282 -16.30 9.15 11.72
N ASN A 283 -16.43 10.34 12.32
CA ASN A 283 -15.35 10.97 13.10
C ASN A 283 -14.03 11.01 12.32
N ILE A 284 -14.14 11.40 11.04
CA ILE A 284 -13.06 11.31 10.06
C ILE A 284 -12.24 12.60 10.13
N ARG A 285 -11.00 12.48 10.59
CA ARG A 285 -10.13 13.62 10.85
C ARG A 285 -8.68 13.31 10.55
N VAL A 286 -7.93 14.32 10.14
CA VAL A 286 -6.52 14.17 9.75
C VAL A 286 -5.66 15.29 10.34
N LYS A 287 -4.53 14.93 10.93
CA LYS A 287 -3.52 15.88 11.40
C LYS A 287 -2.32 15.81 10.47
N VAL A 288 -1.95 16.95 9.89
CA VAL A 288 -0.71 17.06 9.10
C VAL A 288 0.49 17.05 10.05
N LEU A 289 1.55 16.33 9.67
CA LEU A 289 2.79 16.21 10.43
C LEU A 289 3.95 16.82 9.62
N ASP A 290 4.98 17.34 10.29
CA ASP A 290 6.13 18.02 9.68
C ASP A 290 7.39 17.13 9.56
#